data_AF-A0A439DN39-F1
#
_entry.id   AF-A0A439DN39-F1
#
_cell.length_a   1.000
_cell.length_b   1.000
_cell.length_c   1.000
_cell.angle_alpha   90.00
_cell.angle_beta   90.00
_cell.angle_gamma   90.00
#
_symmetry.space_group_name_H-M   'P 1'
#
loop_
_entity.id
_entity.type
_entity.pdbx_description
1 polymer ?
#
loop_
_entity_poly.entity_id
_entity_poly.type
_entity_poly.pdbx_seq_one_letter_code
_entity_poly.pdbx_strand_id
1 'polypeptide(L)'
;MLLWWAATFLVAGCAQTVTGSAVRAVPGIDDESLSPLDVDTIMLDQAQMRAITGAGEDLTIIPTMDGKIPVDIDHFAETTPSQCQWIFAETQTFGPDVEEFHKTTFQHPPGGGLISQGAAAYRDPDTARRAFDDLVARADGCRTTPLGPMLVGDATVTPDSLQTRTDNGCGRDYSVKNVVLVEVTACRFPSSVPSIVMSNILAKVPN
;
A
#
# COMPACT_ATOMS: atom_id res chain seq x y z
N MET A 1 -39.28 4.97 -61.94
CA MET A 1 -40.03 6.09 -61.33
C MET A 1 -40.42 5.60 -59.94
N LEU A 2 -39.88 6.01 -58.80
CA LEU A 2 -39.20 7.23 -58.32
C LEU A 2 -38.04 6.81 -57.35
N LEU A 3 -36.83 7.38 -57.51
CA LEU A 3 -36.16 8.36 -56.61
C LEU A 3 -35.96 7.89 -55.15
N TRP A 4 -34.70 7.58 -54.75
CA TRP A 4 -33.82 8.38 -53.84
C TRP A 4 -34.39 8.55 -52.40
N TRP A 5 -33.66 8.27 -51.32
CA TRP A 5 -32.45 8.98 -50.86
C TRP A 5 -31.63 8.11 -49.89
N ALA A 6 -30.32 8.01 -50.09
CA ALA A 6 -29.38 7.55 -49.07
C ALA A 6 -28.74 8.79 -48.42
N ALA A 7 -29.14 9.12 -47.20
CA ALA A 7 -28.54 10.22 -46.44
C ALA A 7 -27.17 9.76 -45.90
N THR A 8 -26.09 10.24 -46.51
CA THR A 8 -24.74 10.06 -45.99
C THR A 8 -24.52 11.08 -44.87
N PHE A 9 -24.64 10.66 -43.61
CA PHE A 9 -24.24 11.49 -42.48
C PHE A 9 -22.72 11.53 -42.42
N LEU A 10 -22.13 12.64 -42.88
CA LEU A 10 -20.74 12.99 -42.61
C LEU A 10 -20.64 13.39 -41.13
N VAL A 11 -20.13 12.49 -40.29
CA VAL A 11 -19.79 12.78 -38.90
C VAL A 11 -18.57 13.69 -38.90
N ALA A 12 -18.79 15.01 -38.78
CA ALA A 12 -17.72 15.97 -38.57
C ALA A 12 -17.16 15.80 -37.14
N GLY A 13 -16.09 15.02 -37.01
CA GLY A 13 -15.35 14.90 -35.76
C GLY A 13 -14.61 16.21 -35.46
N CYS A 14 -14.89 16.81 -34.31
CA CYS A 14 -14.12 17.95 -33.82
C CYS A 14 -12.72 17.47 -33.42
N ALA A 15 -11.71 17.72 -34.24
CA ALA A 15 -10.31 17.58 -33.83
C ALA A 15 -9.89 18.84 -33.07
N GLN A 16 -10.01 18.83 -31.73
CA GLN A 16 -9.40 19.85 -30.89
C GLN A 16 -7.92 19.49 -30.71
N THR A 17 -7.03 20.24 -31.37
CA THR A 17 -5.59 20.15 -31.12
C THR A 17 -5.25 21.03 -29.92
N VAL A 18 -5.01 20.41 -28.77
CA VAL A 18 -4.46 21.11 -27.61
C VAL A 18 -2.98 21.34 -27.86
N THR A 19 -2.58 22.61 -27.95
CA THR A 19 -1.16 22.98 -27.98
C THR A 19 -0.62 22.86 -26.55
N GLY A 20 0.18 21.83 -26.30
CA GLY A 20 0.91 21.64 -25.05
C GLY A 20 2.36 21.31 -25.37
N SER A 21 3.29 21.88 -24.61
CA SER A 21 4.67 21.40 -24.61
C SER A 21 4.73 20.12 -23.80
N ALA A 22 5.19 19.02 -24.41
CA ALA A 22 5.48 17.81 -23.65
C ALA A 22 6.59 18.13 -22.63
N VAL A 23 6.23 18.12 -21.35
CA VAL A 23 7.18 18.23 -20.25
C VAL A 23 7.50 16.81 -19.81
N ARG A 24 8.79 16.50 -19.60
CA ARG A 24 9.20 15.23 -19.01
C ARG A 24 8.53 15.10 -17.65
N ALA A 25 7.85 13.99 -17.39
CA ALA A 25 7.37 13.69 -16.06
C ALA A 25 8.56 13.67 -15.08
N VAL A 26 8.33 14.10 -13.84
CA VAL A 26 9.29 13.85 -12.77
C VAL A 26 9.46 12.33 -12.69
N PRO A 27 10.70 11.80 -12.73
CA PRO A 27 10.90 10.36 -12.68
C PRO A 27 10.23 9.74 -11.45
N GLY A 28 9.60 8.58 -11.64
CA GLY A 28 9.08 7.77 -10.55
C GLY A 28 10.20 7.24 -9.65
N ILE A 29 9.87 6.78 -8.44
CA ILE A 29 10.84 6.10 -7.56
C ILE A 29 11.42 4.85 -8.26
N ASP A 30 10.62 4.21 -9.10
CA ASP A 30 10.92 2.97 -9.82
C ASP A 30 11.69 3.17 -11.14
N ASP A 31 11.77 4.38 -11.70
CA ASP A 31 12.37 4.62 -13.03
C ASP A 31 13.86 4.24 -13.13
N GLU A 32 14.57 4.27 -11.99
CA GLU A 32 15.98 3.85 -11.87
C GLU A 32 16.15 2.72 -10.82
N SER A 33 15.07 2.00 -10.52
CA SER A 33 15.05 0.92 -9.51
C SER A 33 16.18 -0.07 -9.75
N LEU A 34 16.92 -0.35 -8.67
CA LEU A 34 17.90 -1.43 -8.61
C LEU A 34 17.36 -2.67 -7.89
N SER A 35 16.06 -2.69 -7.58
CA SER A 35 15.38 -3.88 -7.07
C SER A 35 15.35 -4.96 -8.15
N PRO A 36 15.59 -6.24 -7.81
CA PRO A 36 15.37 -7.35 -8.73
C PRO A 36 13.89 -7.75 -8.85
N LEU A 37 12.98 -7.09 -8.13
CA LEU A 37 11.56 -7.38 -8.09
C LEU A 37 10.71 -6.13 -8.37
N ASP A 38 9.79 -6.27 -9.31
CA ASP A 38 8.69 -5.33 -9.55
C ASP A 38 7.56 -5.55 -8.53
N VAL A 39 7.29 -4.55 -7.68
CA VAL A 39 6.27 -4.65 -6.62
C VAL A 39 4.85 -4.87 -7.17
N ASP A 40 4.50 -4.34 -8.34
CA ASP A 40 3.15 -4.48 -8.91
C ASP A 40 2.83 -5.95 -9.20
N THR A 41 3.85 -6.77 -9.47
CA THR A 41 3.69 -8.19 -9.79
C THR A 41 3.28 -9.05 -8.58
N ILE A 42 3.60 -8.59 -7.37
CA ILE A 42 3.27 -9.30 -6.12
C ILE A 42 1.98 -8.81 -5.47
N MET A 43 1.55 -7.58 -5.76
CA MET A 43 0.32 -6.99 -5.21
C MET A 43 -0.92 -7.78 -5.63
N LEU A 44 -1.96 -7.73 -4.79
CA LEU A 44 -3.23 -8.38 -5.08
C LEU A 44 -4.17 -7.41 -5.80
N ASP A 45 -4.79 -7.85 -6.89
CA ASP A 45 -5.80 -7.02 -7.54
C ASP A 45 -7.11 -6.97 -6.71
N GLN A 46 -8.03 -6.09 -7.12
CA GLN A 46 -9.31 -5.93 -6.43
C GLN A 46 -10.15 -7.22 -6.44
N ALA A 47 -10.08 -8.05 -7.48
CA ALA A 47 -10.82 -9.31 -7.53
C ALA A 47 -10.28 -10.31 -6.51
N GLN A 48 -8.96 -10.40 -6.36
CA GLN A 48 -8.30 -11.21 -5.34
C GLN A 48 -8.64 -10.71 -3.93
N MET A 49 -8.58 -9.39 -3.70
CA MET A 49 -8.96 -8.80 -2.40
C MET A 49 -10.42 -9.05 -2.05
N ARG A 50 -11.34 -9.00 -3.02
CA ARG A 50 -12.76 -9.35 -2.84
C ARG A 50 -12.95 -10.82 -2.47
N ALA A 51 -12.22 -11.72 -3.14
CA ALA A 51 -12.28 -13.15 -2.85
C ALA A 51 -11.80 -13.47 -1.42
N ILE A 52 -10.73 -12.80 -0.97
CA ILE A 52 -10.17 -13.00 0.37
C ILE A 52 -11.07 -12.42 1.46
N THR A 53 -11.60 -11.22 1.25
CA THR A 53 -12.41 -10.51 2.25
C THR A 53 -13.85 -11.02 2.32
N GLY A 54 -14.36 -11.65 1.27
CA GLY A 54 -15.77 -12.02 1.14
C GLY A 54 -16.72 -10.84 0.95
N ALA A 55 -16.20 -9.64 0.74
CA ALA A 55 -16.95 -8.38 0.68
C ALA A 55 -17.65 -8.12 -0.66
N GLY A 56 -17.38 -8.94 -1.69
CA GLY A 56 -18.03 -8.82 -3.00
C GLY A 56 -17.79 -7.46 -3.66
N GLU A 57 -18.78 -6.98 -4.42
CA GLU A 57 -18.64 -5.71 -5.16
C GLU A 57 -18.46 -4.48 -4.26
N ASP A 58 -18.87 -4.57 -3.00
CA ASP A 58 -18.80 -3.49 -2.02
C ASP A 58 -17.38 -3.23 -1.48
N LEU A 59 -16.41 -4.11 -1.76
CA LEU A 59 -15.00 -3.79 -1.57
C LEU A 59 -14.51 -2.95 -2.76
N THR A 60 -14.19 -1.70 -2.49
CA THR A 60 -13.74 -0.72 -3.48
C THR A 60 -12.40 -0.12 -3.09
N ILE A 61 -11.54 0.14 -4.07
CA ILE A 61 -10.32 0.92 -3.88
C ILE A 61 -10.72 2.36 -3.53
N ILE A 62 -10.01 2.98 -2.58
CA ILE A 62 -10.07 4.42 -2.36
C ILE A 62 -9.07 5.07 -3.33
N PRO A 63 -9.51 5.78 -4.40
CA PRO A 63 -8.60 6.19 -5.48
C PRO A 63 -7.46 7.10 -5.03
N THR A 64 -7.65 7.90 -3.98
CA THR A 64 -6.62 8.79 -3.42
C THR A 64 -5.61 8.06 -2.51
N MET A 65 -5.80 6.77 -2.27
CA MET A 65 -4.96 5.92 -1.42
C MET A 65 -4.44 4.70 -2.19
N ASP A 66 -4.29 4.86 -3.50
CA ASP A 66 -3.57 3.96 -4.39
C ASP A 66 -2.34 4.72 -4.91
N GLY A 67 -1.17 4.40 -4.35
CA GLY A 67 0.02 5.22 -4.49
C GLY A 67 1.30 4.40 -4.67
N LYS A 68 2.20 4.91 -5.51
CA LYS A 68 3.50 4.31 -5.81
C LYS A 68 4.69 4.98 -5.12
N ILE A 69 4.41 5.85 -4.17
CA ILE A 69 5.42 6.51 -3.34
C ILE A 69 4.98 6.45 -1.88
N PRO A 70 5.91 6.26 -0.92
CA PRO A 70 5.58 6.39 0.50
C PRO A 70 5.04 7.78 0.80
N VAL A 71 3.94 7.85 1.55
CA VAL A 71 3.31 9.11 1.95
C VAL A 71 3.32 9.26 3.46
N ASP A 72 3.77 10.43 3.91
CA ASP A 72 3.71 10.83 5.31
C ASP A 72 2.51 11.74 5.55
N ILE A 73 1.89 11.59 6.73
CA ILE A 73 0.82 12.46 7.21
C ILE A 73 1.43 13.38 8.26
N ASP A 74 2.17 14.39 7.80
CA ASP A 74 3.01 15.28 8.61
C ASP A 74 2.29 15.82 9.85
N HIS A 75 1.04 16.27 9.69
CA HIS A 75 0.25 16.83 10.78
C HIS A 75 0.07 15.86 11.97
N PHE A 76 -0.07 14.56 11.70
CA PHE A 76 -0.16 13.55 12.75
C PHE A 76 1.22 13.11 13.25
N ALA A 77 2.22 13.02 12.38
CA ALA A 77 3.58 12.68 12.77
C ALA A 77 4.16 13.74 13.73
N GLU A 78 4.03 15.03 13.42
CA GLU A 78 4.59 16.13 14.23
C GLU A 78 3.98 16.24 15.63
N THR A 79 2.74 15.79 15.80
CA THR A 79 2.02 15.81 17.08
C THR A 79 2.17 14.51 17.89
N THR A 80 2.86 13.52 17.31
CA THR A 80 3.09 12.19 17.90
C THR A 80 4.51 12.11 18.48
N PRO A 81 4.74 11.44 19.62
CA PRO A 81 6.09 11.19 20.13
C PRO A 81 6.96 10.57 19.05
N SER A 82 8.22 11.01 18.95
CA SER A 82 9.17 10.57 17.91
C SER A 82 9.21 9.05 17.68
N GLN A 83 9.07 8.28 18.77
CA GLN A 83 9.08 6.82 18.75
C GLN A 83 7.88 6.21 18.02
N CYS A 84 6.76 6.93 17.92
CA CYS A 84 5.49 6.48 17.34
C CYS A 84 5.18 7.13 15.98
N GLN A 85 6.01 8.06 15.50
CA GLN A 85 5.73 8.82 14.27
C GLN A 85 5.58 7.95 13.04
N TRP A 86 6.29 6.82 12.99
CA TRP A 86 6.25 5.85 11.91
C TRP A 86 4.83 5.35 11.58
N ILE A 87 3.91 5.35 12.54
CA ILE A 87 2.49 5.01 12.30
C ILE A 87 1.86 5.91 11.23
N PHE A 88 2.31 7.16 11.17
CA PHE A 88 1.83 8.20 10.25
C PHE A 88 2.85 8.60 9.20
N ALA A 89 4.03 7.98 9.18
CA ALA A 89 5.11 8.28 8.26
C ALA A 89 5.59 7.00 7.58
N GLU A 90 5.11 6.76 6.36
CA GLU A 90 5.51 5.60 5.57
C GLU A 90 7.01 5.65 5.26
N THR A 91 7.59 6.84 5.12
CA THR A 91 9.06 6.98 4.95
C THR A 91 9.84 6.48 6.15
N GLN A 92 9.27 6.53 7.36
CA GLN A 92 9.88 5.95 8.57
C GLN A 92 9.57 4.45 8.72
N THR A 93 8.45 3.99 8.16
CA THR A 93 8.05 2.57 8.17
C THR A 93 8.89 1.74 7.21
N PHE A 94 9.06 2.22 5.97
CA PHE A 94 9.77 1.51 4.92
C PHE A 94 11.23 1.97 4.76
N GLY A 95 11.58 3.12 5.33
CA GLY A 95 12.93 3.67 5.28
C GLY A 95 13.24 4.41 3.97
N PRO A 96 14.45 5.00 3.87
CA PRO A 96 14.84 5.82 2.73
C PRO A 96 15.38 5.02 1.53
N ASP A 97 15.75 3.76 1.74
CA ASP A 97 16.42 2.93 0.73
C ASP A 97 15.44 2.13 -0.16
N VAL A 98 14.18 2.58 -0.22
CA VAL A 98 13.14 1.98 -1.04
C VAL A 98 13.45 2.23 -2.52
N GLU A 99 13.53 1.16 -3.29
CA GLU A 99 13.74 1.20 -4.74
C GLU A 99 12.40 1.17 -5.49
N GLU A 100 11.38 0.49 -4.93
CA GLU A 100 10.02 0.49 -5.47
C GLU A 100 8.98 0.40 -4.35
N PHE A 101 7.82 1.02 -4.58
CA PHE A 101 6.74 1.03 -3.61
C PHE A 101 5.38 0.97 -4.28
N HIS A 102 4.45 0.20 -3.73
CA HIS A 102 3.04 0.28 -4.09
C HIS A 102 2.18 0.01 -2.86
N LYS A 103 1.23 0.88 -2.58
CA LYS A 103 0.22 0.68 -1.54
C LYS A 103 -1.16 1.04 -2.05
N THR A 104 -2.10 0.14 -1.81
CA THR A 104 -3.51 0.32 -2.18
C THR A 104 -4.39 0.11 -0.95
N THR A 105 -5.29 1.05 -0.71
CA THR A 105 -6.31 0.96 0.34
C THR A 105 -7.69 0.68 -0.23
N PHE A 106 -8.40 -0.26 0.39
CA PHE A 106 -9.75 -0.65 0.09
C PHE A 106 -10.67 -0.32 1.27
N GLN A 107 -11.95 -0.10 0.97
CA GLN A 107 -13.01 0.11 1.96
C GLN A 107 -14.17 -0.86 1.76
N HIS A 108 -14.78 -1.32 2.86
CA HIS A 108 -15.99 -2.15 2.84
C HIS A 108 -16.91 -1.94 4.07
N PRO A 109 -18.20 -1.64 3.84
CA PRO A 109 -18.70 -0.94 2.66
C PRO A 109 -18.01 0.44 2.53
N PRO A 110 -18.28 1.25 1.50
CA PRO A 110 -17.75 2.61 1.42
C PRO A 110 -17.98 3.42 2.73
N GLY A 111 -16.91 4.00 3.29
CA GLY A 111 -16.92 4.67 4.60
C GLY A 111 -16.92 3.74 5.84
N GLY A 112 -16.82 2.43 5.64
CA GLY A 112 -16.86 1.39 6.66
C GLY A 112 -15.47 0.92 7.13
N GLY A 113 -15.23 -0.39 7.08
CA GLY A 113 -13.93 -0.98 7.36
C GLY A 113 -12.89 -0.61 6.32
N LEU A 114 -11.61 -0.64 6.70
CA LEU A 114 -10.49 -0.36 5.81
C LEU A 114 -9.54 -1.55 5.79
N ILE A 115 -9.01 -1.89 4.62
CA ILE A 115 -7.89 -2.80 4.48
C ILE A 115 -6.90 -2.24 3.46
N SER A 116 -5.64 -2.15 3.83
CA SER A 116 -4.55 -1.70 2.97
C SER A 116 -3.55 -2.83 2.80
N GLN A 117 -3.03 -2.97 1.60
CA GLN A 117 -1.82 -3.73 1.33
C GLN A 117 -0.78 -2.75 0.80
N GLY A 118 0.46 -2.88 1.27
CA GLY A 118 1.60 -2.12 0.79
C GLY A 118 2.82 -3.03 0.67
N ALA A 119 3.65 -2.78 -0.34
CA ALA A 119 4.92 -3.45 -0.49
C ALA A 119 6.00 -2.44 -0.86
N ALA A 120 7.16 -2.55 -0.23
CA ALA A 120 8.39 -1.89 -0.62
C ALA A 120 9.41 -2.93 -1.06
N ALA A 121 10.02 -2.73 -2.22
CA ALA A 121 11.17 -3.51 -2.65
C ALA A 121 12.47 -2.71 -2.50
N TYR A 122 13.54 -3.44 -2.22
CA TYR A 122 14.86 -2.92 -1.93
C TYR A 122 15.88 -3.53 -2.90
N ARG A 123 17.07 -2.92 -2.96
CA ARG A 123 18.16 -3.41 -3.81
C ARG A 123 18.61 -4.83 -3.49
N ASP A 124 18.66 -5.16 -2.21
CA ASP A 124 19.18 -6.43 -1.71
C ASP A 124 18.49 -6.88 -0.40
N PRO A 125 18.59 -8.17 -0.04
CA PRO A 125 17.90 -8.70 1.15
C PRO A 125 18.38 -8.10 2.47
N ASP A 126 19.65 -7.69 2.54
CA ASP A 126 20.21 -7.09 3.75
C ASP A 126 19.61 -5.70 4.00
N THR A 127 19.33 -4.95 2.93
CA THR A 127 18.66 -3.64 3.01
C THR A 127 17.20 -3.78 3.43
N ALA A 128 16.46 -4.74 2.86
CA ALA A 128 15.10 -5.04 3.28
C ALA A 128 15.05 -5.49 4.76
N ARG A 129 16.02 -6.32 5.17
CA ARG A 129 16.18 -6.76 6.56
C ARG A 129 16.40 -5.59 7.51
N ARG A 130 17.32 -4.67 7.18
CA ARG A 130 17.57 -3.47 8.00
C ARG A 130 16.31 -2.62 8.18
N ALA A 131 15.56 -2.38 7.10
CA ALA A 131 14.32 -1.62 7.17
C ALA A 131 13.30 -2.27 8.12
N PHE A 132 13.16 -3.60 8.07
CA PHE A 132 12.30 -4.34 8.99
C PHE A 132 12.78 -4.27 10.45
N ASP A 133 14.08 -4.46 10.69
CA ASP A 133 14.64 -4.41 12.04
C ASP A 133 14.49 -3.00 12.66
N ASP A 134 14.67 -1.95 11.86
CA ASP A 134 14.42 -0.56 12.26
C ASP A 134 12.94 -0.33 12.59
N LEU A 135 12.01 -0.87 11.81
CA LEU A 135 10.58 -0.82 12.09
C LEU A 135 10.23 -1.51 13.41
N VAL A 136 10.78 -2.70 13.66
CA VAL A 136 10.60 -3.42 14.94
C VAL A 136 11.09 -2.57 16.11
N ALA A 137 12.29 -1.98 15.99
CA ALA A 137 12.85 -1.12 17.03
C ALA A 137 11.96 0.11 17.29
N ARG A 138 11.38 0.71 16.26
CA ARG A 138 10.41 1.82 16.38
C ARG A 138 9.11 1.37 17.05
N ALA A 139 8.58 0.21 16.68
CA ALA A 139 7.38 -0.33 17.30
C ALA A 139 7.59 -0.57 18.81
N ASP A 140 8.71 -1.18 19.19
CA ASP A 140 9.06 -1.38 20.61
C ASP A 140 9.29 -0.06 21.33
N GLY A 141 9.97 0.90 20.70
CA GLY A 141 10.13 2.25 21.24
C GLY A 141 8.78 2.92 21.50
N CYS A 142 7.86 2.86 20.54
CA CYS A 142 6.53 3.45 20.66
C CYS A 142 5.72 2.85 21.82
N ARG A 143 5.80 1.53 22.01
CA ARG A 143 5.11 0.81 23.10
C ARG A 143 5.49 1.29 24.50
N THR A 144 6.70 1.84 24.66
CA THR A 144 7.15 2.40 25.95
C THR A 144 6.58 3.79 26.24
N THR A 145 5.92 4.43 25.27
CA THR A 145 5.33 5.76 25.42
C THR A 145 3.88 5.67 25.93
N PRO A 146 3.32 6.77 26.49
CA PRO A 146 1.91 6.81 26.87
C PRO A 146 0.91 6.57 25.72
N LEU A 147 1.32 6.80 24.46
CA LEU A 147 0.47 6.52 23.28
C LEU A 147 0.64 5.10 22.73
N GLY A 148 1.61 4.34 23.22
CA GLY A 148 1.91 2.97 22.78
C GLY A 148 0.68 2.06 22.75
N PRO A 149 -0.13 1.97 23.82
CA PRO A 149 -1.34 1.15 23.82
C PRO A 149 -2.36 1.52 22.74
N MET A 150 -2.46 2.81 22.39
CA MET A 150 -3.41 3.31 21.39
C MET A 150 -2.92 3.11 19.95
N LEU A 151 -1.60 3.27 19.72
CA LEU A 151 -1.03 3.31 18.37
C LEU A 151 -0.45 1.95 17.93
N VAL A 152 0.09 1.16 18.85
CA VAL A 152 0.67 -0.16 18.59
C VAL A 152 -0.15 -1.26 19.28
N GLY A 153 -0.59 -1.02 20.51
CA GLY A 153 -1.32 -1.99 21.30
C GLY A 153 -0.50 -3.26 21.57
N ASP A 154 -1.14 -4.42 21.46
CA ASP A 154 -0.47 -5.71 21.57
C ASP A 154 0.40 -5.95 20.35
N ALA A 155 1.64 -6.40 20.57
CA ALA A 155 2.57 -6.68 19.48
C ALA A 155 3.20 -8.07 19.59
N THR A 156 3.26 -8.76 18.46
CA THR A 156 3.95 -10.04 18.29
C THR A 156 5.05 -9.87 17.26
N VAL A 157 6.27 -10.27 17.61
CA VAL A 157 7.45 -10.16 16.73
C VAL A 157 8.04 -11.56 16.52
N THR A 158 8.31 -11.89 15.27
CA THR A 158 9.11 -13.06 14.86
C THR A 158 10.37 -12.56 14.14
N PRO A 159 11.31 -13.44 13.75
CA PRO A 159 12.47 -13.02 12.96
C PRO A 159 12.11 -12.33 11.65
N ASP A 160 10.93 -12.52 11.10
CA ASP A 160 10.52 -12.06 9.78
C ASP A 160 9.18 -11.32 9.76
N SER A 161 8.51 -11.16 10.91
CA SER A 161 7.21 -10.50 10.99
C SER A 161 7.00 -9.68 12.26
N LEU A 162 6.20 -8.63 12.13
CA LEU A 162 5.72 -7.79 13.22
C LEU A 162 4.21 -7.65 13.05
N GLN A 163 3.44 -7.98 14.08
CA GLN A 163 2.00 -7.79 14.10
C GLN A 163 1.62 -6.88 15.26
N THR A 164 0.76 -5.90 15.02
CA THR A 164 0.25 -4.97 16.03
C THR A 164 -1.28 -5.01 16.07
N ARG A 165 -1.87 -4.93 17.25
CA ARG A 165 -3.33 -5.02 17.45
C ARG A 165 -3.78 -3.99 18.46
N THR A 166 -4.71 -3.13 18.06
CA THR A 166 -5.25 -2.05 18.89
C THR A 166 -6.73 -2.28 19.21
N ASP A 167 -7.17 -1.80 20.38
CA ASP A 167 -8.54 -2.02 20.89
C ASP A 167 -9.65 -1.42 20.00
N ASN A 168 -9.30 -0.49 19.12
CA ASN A 168 -10.22 0.09 18.13
C ASN A 168 -10.57 -0.86 16.97
N GLY A 169 -10.10 -2.11 17.00
CA GLY A 169 -10.35 -3.11 15.96
C GLY A 169 -9.50 -2.92 14.71
N CYS A 170 -8.39 -2.19 14.82
CA CYS A 170 -7.35 -2.09 13.81
C CYS A 170 -6.14 -2.95 14.14
N GLY A 171 -5.39 -3.33 13.12
CA GLY A 171 -4.09 -3.96 13.25
C GLY A 171 -3.22 -3.74 12.03
N ARG A 172 -1.91 -3.86 12.21
CA ARG A 172 -0.91 -3.79 11.14
C ARG A 172 -0.04 -5.02 11.20
N ASP A 173 0.11 -5.68 10.06
CA ASP A 173 0.96 -6.85 9.88
C ASP A 173 2.09 -6.47 8.94
N TYR A 174 3.31 -6.76 9.34
CA TYR A 174 4.51 -6.55 8.56
C TYR A 174 5.21 -7.88 8.36
N SER A 175 5.75 -8.10 7.17
CA SER A 175 6.64 -9.24 6.94
C SER A 175 7.70 -8.91 5.91
N VAL A 176 8.92 -9.34 6.21
CA VAL A 176 10.07 -9.20 5.31
C VAL A 176 10.43 -10.55 4.70
N LYS A 177 10.59 -10.59 3.39
CA LYS A 177 11.04 -11.78 2.67
C LYS A 177 11.90 -11.36 1.49
N ASN A 178 13.11 -11.93 1.41
CA ASN A 178 14.07 -11.61 0.37
C ASN A 178 14.30 -10.09 0.30
N VAL A 179 14.06 -9.45 -0.85
CA VAL A 179 14.22 -8.01 -1.07
C VAL A 179 12.96 -7.17 -0.76
N VAL A 180 11.96 -7.70 -0.06
CA VAL A 180 10.65 -7.03 0.10
C VAL A 180 10.24 -6.90 1.56
N LEU A 181 9.70 -5.74 1.94
CA LEU A 181 8.92 -5.52 3.16
C LEU A 181 7.45 -5.26 2.79
N VAL A 182 6.55 -6.11 3.28
CA VAL A 182 5.10 -6.02 3.04
C VAL A 182 4.41 -5.51 4.31
N GLU A 183 3.47 -4.60 4.14
CA GLU A 183 2.50 -4.15 5.16
C GLU A 183 1.09 -4.60 4.76
N VAL A 184 0.33 -5.13 5.71
CA VAL A 184 -1.13 -5.26 5.62
C VAL A 184 -1.77 -4.59 6.83
N THR A 185 -2.48 -3.49 6.60
CA THR A 185 -3.25 -2.80 7.63
C THR A 185 -4.72 -3.17 7.49
N ALA A 186 -5.40 -3.54 8.56
CA ALA A 186 -6.85 -3.78 8.52
C ALA A 186 -7.58 -3.27 9.75
N CYS A 187 -8.70 -2.60 9.52
CA CYS A 187 -9.60 -2.04 10.52
C CYS A 187 -11.01 -2.56 10.28
N ARG A 188 -11.60 -3.20 11.29
CA ARG A 188 -12.95 -3.80 11.22
C ARG A 188 -13.08 -4.93 10.19
N PHE A 189 -12.01 -5.71 10.01
CA PHE A 189 -12.01 -6.98 9.29
C PHE A 189 -11.70 -8.15 10.24
N PRO A 190 -12.14 -9.38 9.94
CA PRO A 190 -11.73 -10.56 10.70
C PRO A 190 -10.20 -10.72 10.71
N SER A 191 -9.65 -11.19 11.83
CA SER A 191 -8.20 -11.31 12.03
C SER A 191 -7.50 -12.25 11.04
N SER A 192 -8.24 -13.16 10.39
CA SER A 192 -7.71 -14.05 9.34
C SER A 192 -7.45 -13.34 8.02
N VAL A 193 -8.18 -12.27 7.70
CA VAL A 193 -8.11 -11.59 6.40
C VAL A 193 -6.70 -11.01 6.16
N PRO A 194 -6.09 -10.24 7.09
CA PRO A 194 -4.73 -9.73 6.91
C PRO A 194 -3.70 -10.84 6.67
N SER A 195 -3.79 -11.94 7.41
CA SER A 195 -2.88 -13.08 7.27
C SER A 195 -3.00 -13.76 5.90
N ILE A 196 -4.21 -13.86 5.34
CA ILE A 196 -4.42 -14.43 4.00
C ILE A 196 -3.88 -13.49 2.93
N VAL A 197 -4.12 -12.18 3.04
CA VAL A 197 -3.55 -11.17 2.12
C VAL A 197 -2.03 -11.25 2.14
N MET A 198 -1.42 -11.17 3.32
CA MET A 198 0.03 -11.28 3.52
C MET A 198 0.59 -12.56 2.89
N SER A 199 -0.03 -13.70 3.16
CA SER A 199 0.42 -14.99 2.61
C SER A 199 0.36 -15.05 1.08
N ASN A 200 -0.67 -14.47 0.47
CA ASN A 200 -0.80 -14.45 -1.00
C ASN A 200 0.23 -13.53 -1.66
N ILE A 201 0.58 -12.40 -1.04
CA ILE A 201 1.65 -11.52 -1.52
C ILE A 201 3.00 -12.24 -1.40
N LEU A 202 3.35 -12.73 -0.21
CA LEU A 202 4.64 -13.39 0.06
C LEU A 202 4.86 -14.68 -0.75
N ALA A 203 3.78 -15.35 -1.17
CA ALA A 203 3.86 -16.51 -2.06
C ALA A 203 4.37 -16.17 -3.47
N LYS A 204 4.20 -14.91 -3.92
CA LYS A 204 4.71 -14.42 -5.21
C LYS A 204 6.14 -13.88 -5.12
N VAL A 205 6.66 -13.65 -3.90
CA VAL A 205 8.05 -13.20 -3.68
C VAL A 205 9.01 -14.38 -3.86
N PRO A 206 10.04 -14.28 -4.72
CA PRO A 206 11.06 -15.30 -4.90
C PRO A 206 11.81 -15.61 -3.60
N ASN A 207 12.29 -16.85 -3.47
CA ASN A 207 13.14 -17.26 -2.34
C ASN A 207 14.57 -16.77 -2.48
#